data_AF-A0A496QJX0-F1
#
_entry.id   AF-A0A496QJX0-F1
#
_cell.length_a   1.000
_cell.length_b   1.000
_cell.length_c   1.000
_cell.angle_alpha   90.00
_cell.angle_beta   90.00
_cell.angle_gamma   90.00
#
_symmetry.space_group_name_H-M   'P 1'
#
loop_
_entity.id
_entity.type
_entity.pdbx_description
1 polymer ?
#
loop_
_entity_poly.entity_id
_entity_poly.type
_entity_poly.pdbx_seq_one_letter_code
_entity_poly.pdbx_strand_id
1 'polypeptide(L)'
;MIRLYINILVVCLLSACQPPFMDSSLGKSGCIRCHSVELDPAHDIGCNVCHHGTSEGYTRVQAHNGLIPMPSHPSRMAGACGRCHAREVTAAGSSGHFTLSGVIEAVWSGFFPGEQVPTLLKLPIEEPPYTKKGLVSDMLRRRCFRCHVYYQGDDYIGTTRGTGCAACHLSIKAKGPWDHKFRGKVQDIRCLSCHYGNFVGWDYYGRFEMDFEDDFRVPLVEGEHIQRPYGMEWHDMTPDVHRTAGMGCTDCHHSGPCGGKERNVTCTDCHLEDKTGPHSGPPMDQKRIGHRPEDAGLVACAVCHAVWAVQDRGRSLIREDFPDYDDWSYLAIQGSSEVEATVKACVNLSYKYWTIPRMLDKITGEYRQGLWFESFTERRWGLVELGEDAYGRLAVIRPILDISLTYVDSSDVVRFDNLRPEMINDDLISGNVTRTGISPLWLPYSPHTIGPADAFRTIYAHSWLNGLLN
;
A
#
# COMPACT_ATOMS: atom_id res chain seq x y z
N MET A 1 96.26 2.54 1.46
CA MET A 1 95.48 1.31 1.67
C MET A 1 94.68 1.52 2.94
N ILE A 2 93.38 1.80 2.92
CA ILE A 2 92.26 0.92 2.52
C ILE A 2 91.10 1.84 2.09
N ARG A 3 90.46 1.51 0.96
CA ARG A 3 89.19 2.11 0.51
C ARG A 3 88.04 1.38 1.21
N LEU A 4 87.08 2.11 1.77
CA LEU A 4 85.71 1.62 1.93
C LEU A 4 84.75 2.71 1.43
N TYR A 5 84.11 2.43 0.29
CA TYR A 5 82.89 3.10 -0.14
C TYR A 5 81.74 2.60 0.74
N ILE A 6 80.71 3.43 0.97
CA ILE A 6 79.30 3.13 0.66
C ILE A 6 78.34 4.14 1.35
N ASN A 7 77.40 4.62 0.51
CA ASN A 7 76.08 5.19 0.77
C ASN A 7 75.93 6.58 1.41
N ILE A 8 75.86 7.55 0.49
CA ILE A 8 74.89 8.65 0.49
C ILE A 8 73.49 8.08 0.83
N LEU A 9 72.93 8.45 1.97
CA LEU A 9 71.49 8.42 2.19
C LEU A 9 71.00 9.79 2.66
N VAL A 10 70.15 10.34 1.82
CA VAL A 10 69.41 11.59 1.91
C VAL A 10 68.56 11.62 3.19
N VAL A 11 68.77 12.65 4.01
CA VAL A 11 67.75 13.14 4.96
C VAL A 11 67.55 14.62 4.66
N CYS A 12 66.88 14.91 3.55
CA CYS A 12 66.20 16.18 3.36
C CYS A 12 64.87 16.09 4.13
N LEU A 13 64.90 16.59 5.37
CA LEU A 13 63.72 17.07 6.08
C LEU A 13 63.16 18.27 5.31
N LEU A 14 62.40 17.98 4.25
CA LEU A 14 61.49 18.94 3.66
C LEU A 14 60.10 18.62 4.17
N SER A 15 59.63 19.49 5.06
CA SER A 15 58.23 19.73 5.37
C SER A 15 57.45 19.98 4.08
N ALA A 16 57.05 18.91 3.41
CA ALA A 16 55.89 18.96 2.54
C ALA A 16 54.67 18.95 3.47
N CYS A 17 54.24 20.13 3.90
CA CYS A 17 52.81 20.36 4.00
C CYS A 17 52.27 20.02 2.60
N GLN A 18 51.81 18.78 2.41
CA GLN A 18 50.91 18.49 1.31
C GLN A 18 49.79 19.53 1.47
N PRO A 19 49.57 20.42 0.49
CA PRO A 19 48.42 21.30 0.57
C PRO A 19 47.21 20.39 0.80
N PRO A 20 46.32 20.73 1.76
CA PRO A 20 45.18 19.90 2.02
C PRO A 20 44.49 19.67 0.68
N PHE A 21 44.32 18.40 0.31
CA PHE A 21 43.60 17.96 -0.90
C PHE A 21 42.15 18.50 -0.96
N MET A 22 41.73 19.26 0.06
CA MET A 22 40.50 20.06 0.18
C MET A 22 40.26 20.99 -1.02
N ASP A 23 41.29 21.44 -1.73
CA ASP A 23 41.11 22.30 -2.91
C ASP A 23 41.07 21.57 -4.26
N SER A 24 41.22 20.24 -4.27
CA SER A 24 41.06 19.45 -5.49
C SER A 24 39.59 19.43 -5.95
N SER A 25 39.36 19.40 -7.27
CA SER A 25 38.02 19.21 -7.85
C SER A 25 37.34 17.92 -7.38
N LEU A 26 38.13 16.92 -6.97
CA LEU A 26 37.69 15.67 -6.34
C LEU A 26 37.27 15.86 -4.87
N GLY A 27 37.88 16.77 -4.11
CA GLY A 27 37.40 17.16 -2.77
C GLY A 27 36.06 17.89 -2.82
N LYS A 28 35.88 18.75 -3.84
CA LYS A 28 34.67 19.55 -4.06
C LYS A 28 33.45 18.75 -4.54
N SER A 29 33.65 17.51 -5.02
CA SER A 29 32.58 16.64 -5.51
C SER A 29 32.00 15.68 -4.46
N GLY A 30 32.38 15.80 -3.17
CA GLY A 30 31.68 15.18 -2.03
C GLY A 30 31.10 13.77 -2.28
N CYS A 31 29.78 13.62 -2.08
CA CYS A 31 29.05 12.37 -2.32
C CYS A 31 28.96 11.97 -3.80
N ILE A 32 28.91 12.95 -4.73
CA ILE A 32 28.75 12.71 -6.17
C ILE A 32 30.01 12.09 -6.83
N ARG A 33 31.15 12.05 -6.11
CA ARG A 33 32.32 11.26 -6.51
C ARG A 33 31.99 9.79 -6.76
N CYS A 34 31.15 9.22 -5.91
CA CYS A 34 30.82 7.78 -5.93
C CYS A 34 29.35 7.54 -6.30
N HIS A 35 28.47 8.53 -6.11
CA HIS A 35 27.04 8.43 -6.38
C HIS A 35 26.65 9.25 -7.61
N SER A 36 26.39 8.55 -8.71
CA SER A 36 25.83 9.16 -9.92
C SER A 36 24.31 9.28 -9.77
N VAL A 37 23.85 10.41 -9.22
CA VAL A 37 22.42 10.74 -9.08
C VAL A 37 22.10 12.03 -9.81
N GLU A 38 20.86 12.16 -10.26
CA GLU A 38 20.33 13.40 -10.83
C GLU A 38 19.25 13.93 -9.88
N LEU A 39 19.38 15.18 -9.47
CA LEU A 39 18.44 15.88 -8.59
C LEU A 39 17.48 16.73 -9.42
N ASP A 40 16.32 17.05 -8.86
CA ASP A 40 15.47 18.12 -9.40
C ASP A 40 15.96 19.49 -8.91
N PRO A 41 15.67 20.60 -9.62
CA PRO A 41 16.19 21.91 -9.27
C PRO A 41 15.81 22.41 -7.86
N ALA A 42 14.69 21.97 -7.30
CA ALA A 42 14.26 22.40 -5.96
C ALA A 42 15.01 21.64 -4.85
N HIS A 43 15.52 20.44 -5.14
CA HIS A 43 16.27 19.60 -4.22
C HIS A 43 17.74 19.44 -4.61
N ASP A 44 18.28 20.32 -5.47
CA ASP A 44 19.72 20.45 -5.71
C ASP A 44 20.41 21.19 -4.55
N ILE A 45 20.26 20.60 -3.37
CA ILE A 45 20.82 21.01 -2.09
C ILE A 45 21.73 19.87 -1.61
N GLY A 46 22.81 20.20 -0.89
CA GLY A 46 23.83 19.20 -0.54
C GLY A 46 23.26 17.90 0.04
N CYS A 47 23.77 16.75 -0.39
CA CYS A 47 23.20 15.43 -0.06
C CYS A 47 23.04 15.21 1.47
N ASN A 48 23.96 15.77 2.24
CA ASN A 48 23.97 15.72 3.70
C ASN A 48 22.82 16.49 4.36
N VAL A 49 22.13 17.39 3.65
CA VAL A 49 20.94 18.08 4.15
C VAL A 49 19.83 17.09 4.48
N CYS A 50 19.65 16.06 3.65
CA CYS A 50 18.66 15.00 3.89
C CYS A 50 19.32 13.74 4.48
N HIS A 51 20.43 13.29 3.89
CA HIS A 51 21.05 12.01 4.23
C HIS A 51 22.08 12.09 5.36
N HIS A 52 22.43 13.27 5.86
CA HIS A 52 23.54 13.45 6.81
C HIS A 52 24.84 12.86 6.24
N GLY A 53 25.69 12.24 7.07
CA GLY A 53 27.01 11.76 6.66
C GLY A 53 28.08 12.86 6.69
N THR A 54 29.30 12.47 6.35
CA THR A 54 30.48 13.35 6.32
C THR A 54 30.94 13.52 4.87
N SER A 55 30.52 14.59 4.20
CA SER A 55 30.72 14.74 2.75
C SER A 55 32.20 14.79 2.33
N GLU A 56 33.07 15.13 3.27
CA GLU A 56 34.52 15.25 3.14
C GLU A 56 35.24 13.90 3.35
N GLY A 57 34.53 12.87 3.83
CA GLY A 57 35.09 11.55 4.11
C GLY A 57 35.70 10.90 2.86
N TYR A 58 36.92 10.36 2.98
CA TYR A 58 37.67 9.78 1.86
C TYR A 58 37.42 8.28 1.68
N THR A 59 36.92 7.62 2.71
CA THR A 59 36.51 6.21 2.66
C THR A 59 35.00 6.09 2.80
N ARG A 60 34.43 4.99 2.31
CA ARG A 60 33.00 4.67 2.49
C ARG A 60 32.58 4.76 3.96
N VAL A 61 33.41 4.25 4.86
CA VAL A 61 33.13 4.26 6.31
C VAL A 61 33.08 5.67 6.86
N GLN A 62 34.06 6.52 6.52
CA GLN A 62 34.08 7.91 6.96
C GLN A 62 32.93 8.71 6.36
N ALA A 63 32.70 8.59 5.05
CA ALA A 63 31.68 9.35 4.34
C ALA A 63 30.26 9.00 4.82
N HIS A 64 30.01 7.72 5.11
CA HIS A 64 28.72 7.24 5.58
C HIS A 64 28.58 7.25 7.10
N ASN A 65 29.55 7.78 7.86
CA ASN A 65 29.42 7.89 9.30
C ASN A 65 28.24 8.81 9.65
N GLY A 66 27.24 8.28 10.35
CA GLY A 66 26.01 8.99 10.68
C GLY A 66 25.06 9.23 9.49
N LEU A 67 25.25 8.52 8.37
CA LEU A 67 24.33 8.59 7.22
C LEU A 67 22.95 8.04 7.59
N ILE A 68 21.92 8.75 7.16
CA ILE A 68 20.52 8.36 7.28
C ILE A 68 20.05 7.78 5.93
N PRO A 69 19.83 6.46 5.83
CA PRO A 69 19.15 5.88 4.68
C PRO A 69 17.66 6.27 4.71
N MET A 70 17.03 6.43 3.54
CA MET A 70 15.60 6.76 3.43
C MET A 70 15.18 7.95 4.33
N PRO A 71 15.71 9.16 4.09
CA PRO A 71 15.47 10.31 4.96
C PRO A 71 14.01 10.78 4.95
N SER A 72 13.24 10.41 3.91
CA SER A 72 11.81 10.66 3.80
C SER A 72 10.95 9.70 4.62
N HIS A 73 11.53 8.68 5.26
CA HIS A 73 10.79 7.74 6.11
C HIS A 73 10.02 8.51 7.19
N PRO A 74 8.77 8.12 7.55
CA PRO A 74 7.95 8.93 8.44
C PRO A 74 8.56 9.22 9.82
N SER A 75 9.42 8.34 10.34
CA SER A 75 10.17 8.60 11.59
C SER A 75 11.29 9.66 11.48
N ARG A 76 11.62 10.10 10.26
CA ARG A 76 12.77 10.98 9.94
C ARG A 76 12.39 12.21 9.12
N MET A 77 11.27 12.16 8.40
CA MET A 77 10.84 13.21 7.46
C MET A 77 10.68 14.59 8.11
N ALA A 78 10.36 14.67 9.41
CA ALA A 78 10.30 15.94 10.12
C ALA A 78 11.66 16.66 10.17
N GLY A 79 12.75 15.91 10.38
CA GLY A 79 14.09 16.46 10.39
C GLY A 79 14.67 16.71 8.99
N ALA A 80 14.31 15.87 8.02
CA ALA A 80 14.83 15.92 6.65
C ALA A 80 14.04 16.86 5.74
N CYS A 81 12.71 16.72 5.69
CA CYS A 81 11.82 17.49 4.81
C CYS A 81 11.22 18.69 5.54
N GLY A 82 10.91 18.55 6.83
CA GLY A 82 10.16 19.55 7.61
C GLY A 82 10.87 20.90 7.80
N ARG A 83 12.18 20.99 7.55
CA ARG A 83 12.90 22.28 7.57
C ARG A 83 12.43 23.24 6.48
N CYS A 84 12.00 22.70 5.34
CA CYS A 84 11.49 23.48 4.20
C CYS A 84 9.97 23.26 3.98
N HIS A 85 9.47 22.07 4.30
CA HIS A 85 8.09 21.62 4.06
C HIS A 85 7.34 21.32 5.36
N ALA A 86 7.45 22.21 6.36
CA ALA A 86 6.86 22.00 7.68
C ALA A 86 5.35 21.73 7.62
N ARG A 87 4.64 22.50 6.78
CA ARG A 87 3.18 22.38 6.60
C ARG A 87 2.81 21.00 6.04
N GLU A 88 3.47 20.58 4.97
CA GLU A 88 3.20 19.32 4.28
C GLU A 88 3.52 18.13 5.20
N VAL A 89 4.61 18.20 5.97
CA VAL A 89 4.97 17.18 6.96
C VAL A 89 3.92 17.07 8.06
N THR A 90 3.44 18.20 8.60
CA THR A 90 2.38 18.20 9.61
C THR A 90 1.08 17.63 9.06
N ALA A 91 0.67 18.04 7.86
CA ALA A 91 -0.51 17.52 7.19
C ALA A 91 -0.42 16.01 6.96
N ALA A 92 0.70 15.55 6.37
CA ALA A 92 1.00 14.16 6.13
C ALA A 92 0.90 13.32 7.41
N GLY A 93 1.50 13.76 8.51
CA GLY A 93 1.49 13.05 9.79
C GLY A 93 0.09 12.85 10.41
N SER A 94 -0.90 13.65 10.00
CA SER A 94 -2.30 13.51 10.42
C SER A 94 -3.19 12.79 9.41
N SER A 95 -2.68 12.50 8.21
CA SER A 95 -3.46 11.92 7.12
C SER A 95 -3.68 10.41 7.29
N GLY A 96 -4.78 9.90 6.71
CA GLY A 96 -5.09 8.46 6.71
C GLY A 96 -4.00 7.59 6.07
N HIS A 97 -3.22 8.11 5.12
CA HIS A 97 -2.12 7.35 4.51
C HIS A 97 -0.94 7.11 5.47
N PHE A 98 -0.72 8.02 6.43
CA PHE A 98 0.34 7.88 7.42
C PHE A 98 -0.15 7.22 8.71
N THR A 99 -1.40 7.45 9.10
CA THR A 99 -1.95 6.92 10.35
C THR A 99 -2.66 5.58 10.20
N LEU A 100 -3.16 5.25 9.00
CA LEU A 100 -4.06 4.12 8.74
C LEU A 100 -5.25 4.06 9.71
N SER A 101 -5.68 5.19 10.28
CA SER A 101 -6.65 5.21 11.38
C SER A 101 -7.95 4.50 11.03
N GLY A 102 -8.51 4.73 9.84
CA GLY A 102 -9.75 4.08 9.42
C GLY A 102 -9.63 2.56 9.21
N VAL A 103 -8.47 2.08 8.73
CA VAL A 103 -8.23 0.63 8.57
C VAL A 103 -8.08 -0.02 9.95
N ILE A 104 -7.30 0.61 10.84
CA ILE A 104 -7.09 0.11 12.20
C ILE A 104 -8.41 0.13 12.96
N GLU A 105 -9.19 1.21 12.87
CA GLU A 105 -10.50 1.34 13.49
C GLU A 105 -11.46 0.25 13.02
N ALA A 106 -11.63 0.08 11.71
CA ALA A 106 -12.54 -0.93 11.16
C ALA A 106 -12.18 -2.35 11.64
N VAL A 107 -10.90 -2.74 11.53
CA VAL A 107 -10.45 -4.08 11.94
C VAL A 107 -10.51 -4.25 13.46
N TRP A 108 -9.97 -3.29 14.22
CA TRP A 108 -9.89 -3.39 15.68
C TRP A 108 -11.26 -3.38 16.33
N SER A 109 -12.15 -2.48 15.93
CA SER A 109 -13.53 -2.45 16.43
C SER A 109 -14.35 -3.65 15.98
N GLY A 110 -13.98 -4.27 14.85
CA GLY A 110 -14.54 -5.56 14.44
C GLY A 110 -14.20 -6.69 15.42
N PHE A 111 -12.94 -6.84 15.80
CA PHE A 111 -12.50 -7.90 16.72
C PHE A 111 -12.72 -7.58 18.20
N PHE A 112 -12.75 -6.30 18.58
CA PHE A 112 -12.85 -5.84 19.96
C PHE A 112 -13.85 -4.69 20.10
N PRO A 113 -15.17 -4.95 19.93
CA PRO A 113 -16.20 -3.91 20.02
C PRO A 113 -16.19 -3.21 21.38
N GLY A 114 -16.30 -1.88 21.38
CA GLY A 114 -16.31 -1.06 22.60
C GLY A 114 -14.94 -0.84 23.25
N GLU A 115 -13.88 -1.46 22.75
CA GLU A 115 -12.53 -1.19 23.22
C GLU A 115 -11.92 0.08 22.59
N GLN A 116 -10.94 0.65 23.29
CA GLN A 116 -10.15 1.76 22.76
C GLN A 116 -9.29 1.30 21.58
N VAL A 117 -9.47 1.95 20.43
CA VAL A 117 -8.69 1.69 19.23
C VAL A 117 -7.26 2.24 19.38
N PRO A 118 -6.21 1.41 19.21
CA PRO A 118 -4.83 1.87 19.25
C PRO A 118 -4.47 2.67 17.99
N THR A 119 -3.57 3.65 18.13
CA THR A 119 -2.94 4.29 16.96
C THR A 119 -1.91 3.35 16.32
N LEU A 120 -1.55 3.55 15.05
CA LEU A 120 -0.56 2.73 14.32
C LEU A 120 0.70 2.38 15.12
N LEU A 121 1.33 3.36 15.77
CA LEU A 121 2.58 3.17 16.51
C LEU A 121 2.37 2.58 17.92
N LYS A 122 1.12 2.45 18.37
CA LYS A 122 0.73 1.87 19.66
C LYS A 122 0.02 0.52 19.52
N LEU A 123 -0.08 -0.01 18.30
CA LEU A 123 -0.51 -1.38 18.07
C LEU A 123 0.40 -2.33 18.86
N PRO A 124 -0.16 -3.29 19.62
CA PRO A 124 0.63 -4.13 20.51
C PRO A 124 1.60 -4.99 19.71
N ILE A 125 2.80 -5.18 20.24
CA ILE A 125 3.78 -6.13 19.71
C ILE A 125 3.89 -7.24 20.76
N GLU A 126 3.50 -8.45 20.39
CA GLU A 126 3.52 -9.63 21.24
C GLU A 126 4.17 -10.77 20.46
N GLU A 127 5.22 -11.38 21.02
CA GLU A 127 5.96 -12.43 20.33
C GLU A 127 6.29 -13.58 21.31
N PRO A 128 5.72 -14.79 21.11
CA PRO A 128 4.66 -15.11 20.14
C PRO A 128 3.29 -14.46 20.53
N PRO A 129 2.42 -14.09 19.58
CA PRO A 129 1.11 -13.51 19.82
C PRO A 129 0.09 -14.55 20.30
N TYR A 130 0.13 -14.88 21.58
CA TYR A 130 -0.80 -15.82 22.23
C TYR A 130 -2.11 -15.17 22.67
N THR A 131 -2.22 -13.83 22.65
CA THR A 131 -3.50 -13.15 22.84
C THR A 131 -4.19 -12.81 21.51
N LYS A 132 -5.52 -12.71 21.51
CA LYS A 132 -6.31 -12.26 20.34
C LYS A 132 -5.80 -10.89 19.82
N LYS A 133 -5.51 -9.96 20.74
CA LYS A 133 -5.01 -8.61 20.42
C LYS A 133 -3.62 -8.65 19.81
N GLY A 134 -2.74 -9.50 20.35
CA GLY A 134 -1.44 -9.79 19.78
C GLY A 134 -1.56 -10.31 18.34
N LEU A 135 -2.44 -11.28 18.10
CA LEU A 135 -2.61 -11.89 16.77
C LEU A 135 -3.17 -10.91 15.73
N VAL A 136 -4.22 -10.17 16.08
CA VAL A 136 -4.83 -9.15 15.19
C VAL A 136 -3.82 -8.05 14.87
N SER A 137 -3.05 -7.60 15.86
CA SER A 137 -2.00 -6.61 15.65
C SER A 137 -0.88 -7.16 14.76
N ASP A 138 -0.44 -8.39 15.00
CA ASP A 138 0.60 -9.04 14.20
C ASP A 138 0.17 -9.19 12.72
N MET A 139 -1.08 -9.62 12.48
CA MET A 139 -1.69 -9.67 11.15
C MET A 139 -1.68 -8.29 10.47
N LEU A 140 -2.11 -7.24 11.19
CA LEU A 140 -2.15 -5.87 10.67
C LEU A 140 -0.75 -5.44 10.23
N ARG A 141 0.23 -5.65 11.10
CA ARG A 141 1.59 -5.15 10.94
C ARG A 141 2.41 -5.91 9.90
N ARG A 142 2.16 -7.19 9.70
CA ARG A 142 2.97 -8.05 8.83
C ARG A 142 2.31 -8.38 7.51
N ARG A 143 0.98 -8.54 7.47
CA ARG A 143 0.21 -8.83 6.25
C ARG A 143 -0.50 -7.62 5.67
N CYS A 144 -1.25 -6.85 6.47
CA CYS A 144 -2.08 -5.77 5.91
C CYS A 144 -1.30 -4.49 5.59
N PHE A 145 -0.29 -4.13 6.38
CA PHE A 145 0.44 -2.86 6.22
C PHE A 145 1.57 -2.92 5.18
N ARG A 146 1.57 -3.91 4.28
CA ARG A 146 2.49 -4.02 3.14
C ARG A 146 2.39 -2.84 2.17
N CYS A 147 1.25 -2.14 2.14
CA CYS A 147 1.05 -0.93 1.36
C CYS A 147 1.41 0.37 2.12
N HIS A 148 1.81 0.29 3.39
CA HIS A 148 2.03 1.49 4.20
C HIS A 148 3.33 2.22 3.83
N VAL A 149 3.38 3.53 4.07
CA VAL A 149 4.51 4.41 3.71
C VAL A 149 5.76 4.23 4.59
N TYR A 150 5.70 3.40 5.63
CA TYR A 150 6.88 2.96 6.39
C TYR A 150 7.67 1.88 5.63
N TYR A 151 7.00 1.13 4.77
CA TYR A 151 7.58 0.01 4.05
C TYR A 151 7.78 0.35 2.58
N GLN A 152 8.90 -0.09 2.02
CA GLN A 152 9.30 0.15 0.63
C GLN A 152 8.50 -0.68 -0.39
N GLY A 153 7.49 -1.42 0.06
CA GLY A 153 6.73 -2.36 -0.75
C GLY A 153 7.45 -3.70 -0.93
N ASP A 154 6.70 -4.70 -1.38
CA ASP A 154 7.22 -6.01 -1.74
C ASP A 154 8.20 -5.92 -2.92
N ASP A 155 9.01 -6.96 -3.07
CA ASP A 155 10.05 -7.05 -4.10
C ASP A 155 9.47 -7.43 -5.47
N TYR A 156 8.47 -6.66 -5.90
CA TYR A 156 7.91 -6.67 -7.24
C TYR A 156 8.06 -5.28 -7.85
N ILE A 157 8.35 -5.24 -9.16
CA ILE A 157 8.68 -4.00 -9.89
C ILE A 157 7.59 -2.92 -9.73
N GLY A 158 6.31 -3.32 -9.68
CA GLY A 158 5.15 -2.46 -9.55
C GLY A 158 4.86 -2.01 -8.12
N THR A 159 5.32 -2.74 -7.10
CA THR A 159 5.03 -2.45 -5.68
C THR A 159 6.16 -1.74 -4.96
N THR A 160 7.40 -2.00 -5.37
CA THR A 160 8.57 -1.33 -4.79
C THR A 160 8.36 0.19 -4.89
N ARG A 161 8.77 0.95 -3.87
CA ARG A 161 8.63 2.41 -3.75
C ARG A 161 9.42 2.95 -2.57
N GLY A 162 9.61 4.27 -2.51
CA GLY A 162 10.30 4.90 -1.38
C GLY A 162 9.44 4.87 -0.12
N THR A 163 9.94 5.44 0.97
CA THR A 163 9.16 5.60 2.21
C THR A 163 8.77 7.06 2.45
N GLY A 164 7.66 7.29 3.15
CA GLY A 164 7.05 8.60 3.38
C GLY A 164 6.92 9.41 2.08
N CYS A 165 7.49 10.61 2.03
CA CYS A 165 7.39 11.49 0.85
C CYS A 165 7.90 10.84 -0.44
N ALA A 166 8.97 10.04 -0.35
CA ALA A 166 9.56 9.37 -1.50
C ALA A 166 8.66 8.27 -2.09
N ALA A 167 7.70 7.74 -1.32
CA ALA A 167 6.77 6.72 -1.81
C ALA A 167 5.95 7.22 -3.02
N CYS A 168 5.58 8.51 -3.00
CA CYS A 168 4.77 9.13 -4.04
C CYS A 168 5.61 9.97 -5.02
N HIS A 169 6.62 10.68 -4.53
CA HIS A 169 7.30 11.71 -5.32
C HIS A 169 8.52 11.21 -6.11
N LEU A 170 9.08 10.06 -5.76
CA LEU A 170 10.23 9.46 -6.47
C LEU A 170 9.79 8.30 -7.37
N SER A 171 10.41 8.20 -8.54
CA SER A 171 10.25 7.03 -9.40
C SER A 171 11.25 5.94 -9.03
N ILE A 172 11.02 4.72 -9.51
CA ILE A 172 12.04 3.66 -9.43
C ILE A 172 12.70 3.52 -10.78
N LYS A 173 14.02 3.34 -10.75
CA LYS A 173 14.80 2.96 -11.91
C LYS A 173 14.95 1.44 -11.92
N ALA A 174 14.76 0.83 -13.08
CA ALA A 174 14.94 -0.62 -13.26
C ALA A 174 16.38 -1.08 -12.98
N LYS A 175 17.36 -0.19 -13.12
CA LYS A 175 18.78 -0.40 -12.80
C LYS A 175 19.41 0.90 -12.29
N GLY A 176 20.39 0.78 -11.38
CA GLY A 176 21.12 1.93 -10.82
C GLY A 176 20.52 2.44 -9.51
N PRO A 177 21.06 3.54 -8.95
CA PRO A 177 20.53 4.14 -7.73
C PRO A 177 19.09 4.60 -7.95
N TRP A 178 18.32 4.64 -6.85
CA TRP A 178 16.95 5.15 -6.84
C TRP A 178 16.90 6.54 -7.49
N ASP A 179 15.76 6.87 -8.09
CA ASP A 179 15.55 8.24 -8.56
C ASP A 179 15.66 9.22 -7.39
N HIS A 180 16.19 10.41 -7.65
CA HIS A 180 16.28 11.50 -6.66
C HIS A 180 15.61 12.78 -7.17
N LYS A 181 14.83 12.70 -8.26
CA LYS A 181 13.98 13.80 -8.75
C LYS A 181 12.60 13.72 -8.14
N PHE A 182 12.32 14.60 -7.18
CA PHE A 182 10.99 14.74 -6.58
C PHE A 182 10.05 15.43 -7.58
N ARG A 183 8.95 14.75 -7.91
CA ARG A 183 7.94 15.26 -8.86
C ARG A 183 6.78 15.89 -8.11
N GLY A 184 6.45 17.14 -8.44
CA GLY A 184 5.26 17.81 -7.92
C GLY A 184 3.95 17.13 -8.36
N LYS A 185 3.81 16.84 -9.66
CA LYS A 185 2.69 16.03 -10.18
C LYS A 185 3.01 14.55 -10.00
N VAL A 186 2.32 13.90 -9.07
CA VAL A 186 2.41 12.46 -8.83
C VAL A 186 1.72 11.71 -9.98
N GLN A 187 2.43 10.75 -10.55
CA GLN A 187 1.88 9.89 -11.61
C GLN A 187 1.12 8.72 -10.98
N ASP A 188 0.04 8.28 -11.61
CA ASP A 188 -0.83 7.20 -11.11
C ASP A 188 -0.08 5.92 -10.77
N ILE A 189 0.98 5.57 -11.51
CA ILE A 189 1.81 4.41 -11.20
C ILE A 189 2.36 4.41 -9.77
N ARG A 190 2.51 5.59 -9.15
CA ARG A 190 2.92 5.73 -7.76
C ARG A 190 1.76 5.42 -6.81
N CYS A 191 0.54 5.84 -7.13
CA CYS A 191 -0.67 5.43 -6.42
C CYS A 191 -0.85 3.91 -6.49
N LEU A 192 -0.72 3.35 -7.70
CA LEU A 192 -0.86 1.92 -7.98
C LEU A 192 0.21 1.04 -7.34
N SER A 193 1.31 1.61 -6.81
CA SER A 193 2.28 0.84 -6.03
C SER A 193 1.76 0.39 -4.66
N CYS A 194 0.65 0.97 -4.21
CA CYS A 194 -0.11 0.59 -3.01
C CYS A 194 -1.56 0.20 -3.34
N HIS A 195 -2.16 0.88 -4.31
CA HIS A 195 -3.54 0.71 -4.77
C HIS A 195 -3.63 -0.30 -5.91
N TYR A 196 -3.23 -1.54 -5.63
CA TYR A 196 -3.25 -2.68 -6.57
C TYR A 196 -3.94 -3.90 -5.96
N GLY A 197 -4.15 -4.94 -6.77
CA GLY A 197 -4.91 -6.13 -6.38
C GLY A 197 -6.39 -5.82 -6.22
N ASN A 198 -7.12 -6.68 -5.52
CA ASN A 198 -8.54 -6.48 -5.21
C ASN A 198 -8.80 -5.47 -4.07
N PHE A 199 -7.96 -4.44 -4.01
CA PHE A 199 -8.09 -3.26 -3.16
C PHE A 199 -8.66 -2.06 -3.97
N VAL A 200 -8.79 -0.88 -3.35
CA VAL A 200 -9.35 0.30 -4.01
C VAL A 200 -8.36 0.95 -4.97
N GLY A 201 -8.81 1.33 -6.17
CA GLY A 201 -8.09 2.18 -7.12
C GLY A 201 -7.47 1.45 -8.30
N TRP A 202 -7.27 0.13 -8.21
CA TRP A 202 -6.80 -0.67 -9.35
C TRP A 202 -7.92 -0.92 -10.38
N ASP A 203 -9.15 -1.02 -9.86
CA ASP A 203 -10.40 -1.09 -10.61
C ASP A 203 -10.62 0.14 -11.52
N TYR A 204 -10.07 1.31 -11.16
CA TYR A 204 -10.00 2.51 -12.03
C TYR A 204 -9.40 2.23 -13.40
N TYR A 205 -8.40 1.36 -13.43
CA TYR A 205 -7.71 0.94 -14.64
C TYR A 205 -8.36 -0.27 -15.31
N GLY A 206 -9.50 -0.75 -14.80
CA GLY A 206 -10.16 -1.94 -15.32
C GLY A 206 -9.37 -3.19 -14.97
N ARG A 207 -8.88 -3.34 -13.74
CA ARG A 207 -8.09 -4.52 -13.34
C ARG A 207 -8.72 -5.23 -12.16
N PHE A 208 -8.81 -6.55 -12.26
CA PHE A 208 -9.26 -7.43 -11.20
C PHE A 208 -8.22 -8.55 -11.00
N GLU A 209 -7.76 -8.75 -9.78
CA GLU A 209 -6.70 -9.70 -9.46
C GLU A 209 -7.17 -11.13 -9.70
N MET A 210 -6.34 -11.95 -10.36
CA MET A 210 -6.64 -13.36 -10.56
C MET A 210 -6.60 -14.12 -9.24
N ASP A 211 -7.28 -15.27 -9.20
CA ASP A 211 -7.19 -16.25 -8.11
C ASP A 211 -5.74 -16.64 -7.81
N PHE A 212 -5.49 -17.19 -6.61
CA PHE A 212 -4.14 -17.54 -6.18
C PHE A 212 -3.69 -18.89 -6.74
N GLU A 213 -4.65 -19.80 -6.87
CA GLU A 213 -4.52 -21.11 -7.47
C GLU A 213 -4.06 -21.01 -8.92
N ASP A 214 -3.02 -21.79 -9.25
CA ASP A 214 -2.35 -21.74 -10.55
C ASP A 214 -3.30 -22.06 -11.73
N ASP A 215 -4.25 -22.97 -11.52
CA ASP A 215 -5.20 -23.44 -12.53
C ASP A 215 -6.14 -22.33 -13.03
N PHE A 216 -6.32 -21.27 -12.24
CA PHE A 216 -7.18 -20.13 -12.56
C PHE A 216 -6.40 -18.89 -13.04
N ARG A 217 -5.07 -19.00 -13.19
CA ARG A 217 -4.17 -17.89 -13.57
C ARG A 217 -3.77 -17.95 -15.06
N VAL A 218 -4.76 -17.77 -15.94
CA VAL A 218 -4.64 -17.77 -17.41
C VAL A 218 -4.83 -16.37 -18.01
N PRO A 219 -4.22 -16.00 -19.16
CA PRO A 219 -3.53 -16.86 -20.13
C PRO A 219 -2.07 -17.15 -19.80
N LEU A 220 -1.59 -18.28 -20.30
CA LEU A 220 -0.17 -18.60 -20.39
C LEU A 220 0.36 -18.14 -21.75
N VAL A 221 1.60 -17.63 -21.77
CA VAL A 221 2.33 -17.28 -22.99
C VAL A 221 3.48 -18.27 -23.14
N GLU A 222 3.46 -19.06 -24.21
CA GLU A 222 4.46 -20.13 -24.46
C GLU A 222 4.54 -21.17 -23.33
N GLY A 223 3.43 -21.42 -22.64
CA GLY A 223 3.36 -22.36 -21.51
C GLY A 223 3.79 -21.76 -20.16
N GLU A 224 4.18 -20.48 -20.14
CA GLU A 224 4.62 -19.79 -18.94
C GLU A 224 3.60 -18.73 -18.51
N HIS A 225 3.55 -18.44 -17.20
CA HIS A 225 2.77 -17.32 -16.71
C HIS A 225 3.34 -15.99 -17.22
N ILE A 226 2.45 -15.05 -17.49
CA ILE A 226 2.84 -13.67 -17.81
C ILE A 226 3.54 -13.01 -16.62
N GLN A 227 4.24 -11.90 -16.89
CA GLN A 227 4.91 -11.14 -15.84
C GLN A 227 3.90 -10.64 -14.80
N ARG A 228 4.26 -10.78 -13.52
CA ARG A 228 3.48 -10.33 -12.35
C ARG A 228 4.13 -9.11 -11.69
N PRO A 229 4.07 -7.91 -12.29
CA PRO A 229 4.72 -6.73 -11.72
C PRO A 229 4.20 -6.35 -10.33
N TYR A 230 3.00 -6.80 -9.93
CA TYR A 230 2.41 -6.51 -8.62
C TYR A 230 2.33 -7.75 -7.70
N GLY A 231 2.99 -8.84 -8.06
CA GLY A 231 2.96 -10.11 -7.31
C GLY A 231 1.84 -11.07 -7.71
N MET A 232 0.82 -10.59 -8.43
CA MET A 232 -0.25 -11.38 -9.04
C MET A 232 -0.56 -10.88 -10.46
N GLU A 233 -1.09 -11.78 -11.30
CA GLU A 233 -1.73 -11.44 -12.56
C GLU A 233 -3.12 -10.82 -12.33
N TRP A 234 -3.71 -10.29 -13.41
CA TRP A 234 -5.05 -9.71 -13.39
C TRP A 234 -5.81 -9.95 -14.67
N HIS A 235 -7.13 -9.93 -14.53
CA HIS A 235 -8.07 -9.83 -15.63
C HIS A 235 -8.19 -8.38 -16.08
N ASP A 236 -8.14 -8.15 -17.39
CA ASP A 236 -8.48 -6.86 -17.99
C ASP A 236 -10.01 -6.75 -18.09
N MET A 237 -10.56 -5.84 -17.29
CA MET A 237 -11.97 -5.49 -17.14
C MET A 237 -12.27 -4.14 -17.80
N THR A 238 -13.55 -3.73 -17.81
CA THR A 238 -13.94 -2.39 -18.25
C THR A 238 -13.37 -1.32 -17.30
N PRO A 239 -12.53 -0.39 -17.76
CA PRO A 239 -12.00 0.69 -16.92
C PRO A 239 -13.05 1.77 -16.66
N ASP A 240 -12.75 2.66 -15.71
CA ASP A 240 -13.55 3.85 -15.44
C ASP A 240 -13.63 4.77 -16.68
N VAL A 241 -14.78 5.41 -16.88
CA VAL A 241 -14.98 6.36 -17.99
C VAL A 241 -14.10 7.60 -17.86
N HIS A 242 -13.79 8.05 -16.64
CA HIS A 242 -12.90 9.20 -16.41
C HIS A 242 -11.46 8.83 -16.78
N ARG A 243 -11.02 7.61 -16.44
CA ARG A 243 -9.74 7.07 -16.92
C ARG A 243 -9.76 7.11 -18.45
N THR A 244 -10.80 6.55 -19.06
CA THR A 244 -10.89 6.47 -20.54
C THR A 244 -10.85 7.85 -21.19
N ALA A 245 -11.37 8.87 -20.51
CA ALA A 245 -11.29 10.28 -20.90
C ALA A 245 -9.94 10.97 -20.60
N GLY A 246 -8.95 10.25 -20.06
CA GLY A 246 -7.59 10.73 -19.83
C GLY A 246 -7.34 11.37 -18.46
N MET A 247 -8.28 11.27 -17.51
CA MET A 247 -8.04 11.70 -16.14
C MET A 247 -7.15 10.70 -15.39
N GLY A 248 -6.27 11.23 -14.55
CA GLY A 248 -5.48 10.47 -13.59
C GLY A 248 -5.99 10.62 -12.16
N CYS A 249 -5.42 9.85 -11.24
CA CYS A 249 -5.82 9.84 -9.83
C CYS A 249 -5.79 11.24 -9.19
N THR A 250 -4.77 12.05 -9.53
CA THR A 250 -4.57 13.39 -8.95
C THR A 250 -5.55 14.45 -9.46
N ASP A 251 -6.31 14.17 -10.52
CA ASP A 251 -7.34 15.10 -11.00
C ASP A 251 -8.57 15.12 -10.06
N CYS A 252 -8.87 13.99 -9.41
CA CYS A 252 -9.89 13.91 -8.34
C CYS A 252 -9.27 14.05 -6.93
N HIS A 253 -8.08 13.47 -6.71
CA HIS A 253 -7.38 13.44 -5.42
C HIS A 253 -6.28 14.51 -5.32
N HIS A 254 -6.57 15.75 -5.73
CA HIS A 254 -5.55 16.82 -5.81
C HIS A 254 -4.88 17.17 -4.48
N SER A 255 -5.58 17.05 -3.36
CA SER A 255 -5.02 17.32 -2.02
C SER A 255 -3.94 16.30 -1.64
N GLY A 256 -4.08 15.05 -2.09
CA GLY A 256 -3.21 13.94 -1.68
C GLY A 256 -3.11 13.79 -0.14
N PRO A 257 -2.13 13.03 0.36
CA PRO A 257 -1.91 12.87 1.80
C PRO A 257 -1.24 14.08 2.46
N CYS A 258 -0.66 14.99 1.68
CA CYS A 258 0.13 16.13 2.16
C CYS A 258 -0.65 17.46 2.12
N GLY A 259 -1.85 17.47 1.55
CA GLY A 259 -2.73 18.63 1.50
C GLY A 259 -3.30 18.97 2.87
N GLY A 260 -3.65 20.25 3.08
CA GLY A 260 -4.33 20.69 4.29
C GLY A 260 -5.75 20.11 4.41
N LYS A 261 -6.64 20.78 5.15
CA LYS A 261 -8.06 20.38 5.26
C LYS A 261 -8.88 20.63 3.97
N GLU A 262 -8.22 20.67 2.81
CA GLU A 262 -8.89 20.84 1.53
C GLU A 262 -9.67 19.56 1.21
N ARG A 263 -10.98 19.70 0.99
CA ARG A 263 -11.85 18.56 0.66
C ARG A 263 -11.47 18.01 -0.72
N ASN A 264 -11.62 16.70 -0.90
CA ASN A 264 -11.50 16.10 -2.23
C ASN A 264 -12.58 16.62 -3.18
N VAL A 265 -12.27 16.52 -4.48
CA VAL A 265 -13.23 16.76 -5.56
C VAL A 265 -14.35 15.73 -5.50
N THR A 266 -15.59 16.18 -5.64
CA THR A 266 -16.79 15.33 -5.70
C THR A 266 -17.36 15.32 -7.11
N CYS A 267 -18.23 14.36 -7.42
CA CYS A 267 -18.90 14.25 -8.72
C CYS A 267 -19.57 15.58 -9.13
N THR A 268 -20.22 16.22 -8.16
CA THR A 268 -20.93 17.48 -8.32
C THR A 268 -20.03 18.67 -8.66
N ASP A 269 -18.73 18.61 -8.33
CA ASP A 269 -17.79 19.65 -8.74
C ASP A 269 -17.55 19.67 -10.24
N CYS A 270 -17.85 18.58 -10.97
CA CYS A 270 -17.70 18.54 -12.43
C CYS A 270 -19.05 18.43 -13.16
N HIS A 271 -20.05 17.82 -12.53
CA HIS A 271 -21.32 17.48 -13.20
C HIS A 271 -22.51 18.40 -12.88
N LEU A 272 -22.45 19.29 -11.87
CA LEU A 272 -23.61 20.14 -11.53
C LEU A 272 -23.94 21.20 -12.59
N GLU A 273 -22.93 21.76 -13.22
CA GLU A 273 -23.06 22.81 -14.23
C GLU A 273 -22.30 22.40 -15.49
N ASP A 274 -22.62 23.05 -16.61
CA ASP A 274 -21.87 22.86 -17.85
C ASP A 274 -20.45 23.44 -17.69
N LYS A 275 -19.50 22.58 -17.32
CA LYS A 275 -18.11 22.98 -17.13
C LYS A 275 -17.35 22.85 -18.45
N THR A 276 -16.93 24.01 -18.96
CA THR A 276 -15.95 24.10 -20.04
C THR A 276 -14.54 23.98 -19.45
N GLY A 277 -13.94 22.79 -19.57
CA GLY A 277 -12.60 22.50 -19.06
C GLY A 277 -11.97 21.32 -19.81
N PRO A 278 -10.69 21.00 -19.54
CA PRO A 278 -9.97 19.92 -20.24
C PRO A 278 -10.58 18.53 -20.02
N HIS A 279 -11.40 18.36 -18.98
CA HIS A 279 -12.17 17.15 -18.71
C HIS A 279 -13.66 17.51 -18.51
N SER A 280 -14.33 17.97 -19.57
CA SER A 280 -15.77 18.25 -19.53
C SER A 280 -16.57 16.94 -19.51
N GLY A 281 -17.46 16.78 -18.52
CA GLY A 281 -18.48 15.73 -18.51
C GLY A 281 -19.85 16.31 -18.86
N PRO A 282 -20.82 15.49 -19.33
CA PRO A 282 -22.18 15.98 -19.51
C PRO A 282 -22.74 16.46 -18.16
N PRO A 283 -23.44 17.61 -18.13
CA PRO A 283 -24.09 18.07 -16.91
C PRO A 283 -25.18 17.08 -16.49
N MET A 284 -25.34 16.91 -15.18
CA MET A 284 -26.38 16.06 -14.62
C MET A 284 -27.75 16.70 -14.83
N ASP A 285 -28.72 15.91 -15.32
CA ASP A 285 -30.12 16.35 -15.38
C ASP A 285 -30.72 16.33 -13.97
N GLN A 286 -30.86 17.50 -13.35
CA GLN A 286 -31.41 17.66 -12.00
C GLN A 286 -32.90 17.32 -11.88
N LYS A 287 -33.61 17.02 -12.98
CA LYS A 287 -34.99 16.50 -12.95
C LYS A 287 -35.02 14.98 -12.79
N ARG A 288 -33.91 14.30 -13.04
CA ARG A 288 -33.81 12.84 -12.94
C ARG A 288 -33.70 12.42 -11.48
N ILE A 289 -34.43 11.38 -11.09
CA ILE A 289 -34.36 10.79 -9.76
C ILE A 289 -32.94 10.27 -9.49
N GLY A 290 -32.41 10.57 -8.30
CA GLY A 290 -31.01 10.40 -7.92
C GLY A 290 -30.13 11.61 -8.23
N HIS A 291 -30.57 12.53 -9.10
CA HIS A 291 -29.89 13.79 -9.41
C HIS A 291 -30.62 15.02 -8.86
N ARG A 292 -31.84 14.86 -8.33
CA ARG A 292 -32.61 15.98 -7.80
C ARG A 292 -31.93 16.53 -6.55
N PRO A 293 -32.01 17.84 -6.28
CA PRO A 293 -31.44 18.43 -5.07
C PRO A 293 -31.92 17.76 -3.78
N GLU A 294 -33.17 17.29 -3.73
CA GLU A 294 -33.72 16.56 -2.58
C GLU A 294 -33.18 15.14 -2.41
N ASP A 295 -32.67 14.51 -3.48
CA ASP A 295 -32.02 13.19 -3.42
C ASP A 295 -30.55 13.31 -3.00
N ALA A 296 -30.01 14.53 -2.99
CA ALA A 296 -28.61 14.80 -2.70
C ALA A 296 -28.27 14.37 -1.26
N GLY A 297 -27.27 13.49 -1.14
CA GLY A 297 -26.87 12.93 0.15
C GLY A 297 -27.69 11.72 0.59
N LEU A 298 -28.80 11.38 -0.09
CA LEU A 298 -29.57 10.16 0.17
C LEU A 298 -29.10 8.97 -0.67
N VAL A 299 -28.57 9.21 -1.87
CA VAL A 299 -28.02 8.17 -2.76
C VAL A 299 -26.60 8.52 -3.17
N ALA A 300 -25.68 7.56 -3.09
CA ALA A 300 -24.33 7.71 -3.64
C ALA A 300 -24.34 7.57 -5.16
N CYS A 301 -23.58 8.41 -5.87
CA CYS A 301 -23.54 8.37 -7.34
C CYS A 301 -23.14 6.99 -7.87
N ALA A 302 -22.22 6.32 -7.17
CA ALA A 302 -21.77 4.96 -7.48
C ALA A 302 -22.89 3.91 -7.47
N VAL A 303 -24.00 4.13 -6.74
CA VAL A 303 -25.16 3.22 -6.74
C VAL A 303 -25.65 2.98 -8.16
N CYS A 304 -25.82 4.05 -8.94
CA CYS A 304 -26.28 3.94 -10.32
C CYS A 304 -25.11 3.82 -11.30
N HIS A 305 -23.97 4.45 -11.01
CA HIS A 305 -22.91 4.66 -11.98
C HIS A 305 -21.75 3.67 -11.92
N ALA A 306 -21.57 2.91 -10.84
CA ALA A 306 -20.53 1.88 -10.80
C ALA A 306 -20.90 0.74 -11.75
N VAL A 307 -19.98 0.32 -12.61
CA VAL A 307 -20.22 -0.71 -13.64
C VAL A 307 -20.06 -2.11 -13.06
N TRP A 308 -19.08 -2.30 -12.18
CA TRP A 308 -18.79 -3.56 -11.50
C TRP A 308 -18.06 -3.28 -10.18
N ALA A 309 -18.05 -4.24 -9.25
CA ALA A 309 -17.26 -4.14 -8.02
C ALA A 309 -16.56 -5.46 -7.69
N VAL A 310 -15.46 -5.34 -6.95
CA VAL A 310 -14.81 -6.46 -6.27
C VAL A 310 -15.74 -7.00 -5.19
N GLN A 311 -15.94 -8.32 -5.18
CA GLN A 311 -16.80 -9.05 -4.27
C GLN A 311 -16.10 -10.27 -3.65
N ASP A 312 -14.80 -10.20 -3.39
CA ASP A 312 -14.07 -11.26 -2.70
C ASP A 312 -14.72 -11.56 -1.33
N ARG A 313 -14.84 -12.85 -0.98
CA ARG A 313 -15.41 -13.31 0.29
C ARG A 313 -14.54 -14.36 0.99
N GLY A 314 -14.73 -14.48 2.29
CA GLY A 314 -14.12 -15.46 3.17
C GLY A 314 -12.60 -15.41 3.14
N ARG A 315 -12.03 -14.21 3.36
CA ARG A 315 -10.58 -14.00 3.35
C ARG A 315 -9.96 -14.64 4.58
N SER A 316 -9.22 -15.72 4.39
CA SER A 316 -8.59 -16.47 5.47
C SER A 316 -7.10 -16.11 5.57
N LEU A 317 -6.66 -15.74 6.77
CA LEU A 317 -5.30 -15.35 7.07
C LEU A 317 -4.71 -16.32 8.08
N ILE A 318 -3.69 -17.06 7.66
CA ILE A 318 -3.17 -18.20 8.42
C ILE A 318 -1.72 -17.91 8.77
N ARG A 319 -1.42 -17.88 10.07
CA ARG A 319 -0.06 -17.73 10.59
C ARG A 319 0.51 -19.07 11.00
N GLU A 320 1.71 -19.39 10.51
CA GLU A 320 2.45 -20.58 10.91
C GLU A 320 3.87 -20.22 11.32
N ASP A 321 4.31 -20.75 12.47
CA ASP A 321 5.61 -20.50 13.08
C ASP A 321 6.62 -21.64 12.90
N PHE A 322 6.23 -22.73 12.23
CA PHE A 322 7.07 -23.89 11.92
C PHE A 322 7.28 -24.02 10.41
N PRO A 323 8.41 -24.59 9.96
CA PRO A 323 8.70 -24.74 8.55
C PRO A 323 7.92 -25.92 7.98
N ASP A 324 6.66 -25.70 7.62
CA ASP A 324 5.88 -26.60 6.77
C ASP A 324 5.29 -25.82 5.60
N TYR A 325 5.68 -26.18 4.38
CA TYR A 325 5.37 -25.43 3.17
C TYR A 325 4.81 -26.31 2.06
N ASP A 326 4.67 -27.62 2.28
CA ASP A 326 4.20 -28.54 1.25
C ASP A 326 2.77 -28.17 0.82
N ASP A 327 1.89 -27.94 1.79
CA ASP A 327 0.50 -27.52 1.55
C ASP A 327 0.41 -26.14 0.90
N TRP A 328 1.42 -25.29 1.11
CA TRP A 328 1.50 -23.94 0.56
C TRP A 328 2.16 -23.87 -0.82
N SER A 329 2.74 -24.96 -1.32
CA SER A 329 3.47 -24.98 -2.59
C SER A 329 2.62 -24.50 -3.77
N TYR A 330 1.33 -24.89 -3.79
CA TYR A 330 0.36 -24.50 -4.81
C TYR A 330 -0.17 -23.07 -4.64
N LEU A 331 -0.04 -22.49 -3.44
CA LEU A 331 -0.49 -21.13 -3.08
C LEU A 331 0.69 -20.20 -2.74
N ALA A 332 1.89 -20.53 -3.22
CA ALA A 332 3.09 -19.73 -3.00
C ALA A 332 2.95 -18.31 -3.57
N ILE A 333 2.12 -18.17 -4.61
CA ILE A 333 1.84 -16.90 -5.30
C ILE A 333 0.52 -16.35 -4.75
N GLN A 334 0.64 -15.43 -3.82
CA GLN A 334 -0.50 -14.81 -3.10
C GLN A 334 -0.20 -13.34 -2.83
N GLY A 335 0.42 -12.70 -3.82
CA GLY A 335 0.79 -11.30 -3.79
C GLY A 335 1.84 -10.88 -2.77
N SER A 336 2.47 -11.78 -1.99
CA SER A 336 3.49 -11.46 -0.96
C SER A 336 4.86 -12.01 -1.35
N SER A 337 5.86 -11.13 -1.52
CA SER A 337 7.19 -11.57 -1.99
C SER A 337 7.93 -12.41 -0.96
N GLU A 338 7.70 -12.17 0.34
CA GLU A 338 8.30 -12.96 1.42
C GLU A 338 7.73 -14.38 1.48
N VAL A 339 6.42 -14.53 1.29
CA VAL A 339 5.77 -15.85 1.21
C VAL A 339 6.27 -16.59 -0.02
N GLU A 340 6.19 -15.93 -1.19
CA GLU A 340 6.61 -16.52 -2.45
C GLU A 340 8.07 -16.98 -2.42
N ALA A 341 8.98 -16.11 -1.96
CA ALA A 341 10.40 -16.43 -1.88
C ALA A 341 10.68 -17.57 -0.90
N THR A 342 10.02 -17.57 0.28
CA THR A 342 10.27 -18.60 1.30
C THR A 342 9.76 -19.96 0.85
N VAL A 343 8.52 -20.03 0.37
CA VAL A 343 7.91 -21.29 -0.08
C VAL A 343 8.70 -21.85 -1.26
N LYS A 344 8.94 -21.06 -2.32
CA LYS A 344 9.66 -21.54 -3.51
C LYS A 344 11.11 -21.95 -3.22
N ALA A 345 11.77 -21.31 -2.26
CA ALA A 345 13.12 -21.69 -1.85
C ALA A 345 13.16 -23.02 -1.08
N CYS A 346 12.09 -23.37 -0.36
CA CYS A 346 12.06 -24.57 0.48
C CYS A 346 11.48 -25.80 -0.22
N VAL A 347 10.38 -25.67 -0.99
CA VAL A 347 9.63 -26.83 -1.52
C VAL A 347 10.43 -27.74 -2.48
N ASN A 348 11.54 -27.25 -3.04
CA ASN A 348 12.46 -28.04 -3.88
C ASN A 348 13.64 -28.65 -3.10
N LEU A 349 13.69 -28.45 -1.78
CA LEU A 349 14.75 -28.94 -0.90
C LEU A 349 14.22 -30.05 0.02
N SER A 350 15.13 -30.89 0.50
CA SER A 350 14.81 -31.83 1.60
C SER A 350 14.40 -31.06 2.86
N TYR A 351 13.38 -31.55 3.56
CA TYR A 351 12.80 -30.96 4.79
C TYR A 351 13.84 -30.47 5.82
N LYS A 352 14.97 -31.18 5.97
CA LYS A 352 16.07 -30.78 6.87
C LYS A 352 16.74 -29.44 6.53
N TYR A 353 16.50 -28.89 5.34
CA TYR A 353 17.02 -27.61 4.88
C TYR A 353 15.97 -26.50 4.87
N TRP A 354 14.73 -26.82 5.27
CA TRP A 354 13.68 -25.82 5.31
C TRP A 354 13.93 -24.81 6.42
N THR A 355 13.78 -23.54 6.07
CA THR A 355 14.08 -22.43 6.98
C THR A 355 12.85 -22.09 7.81
N ILE A 356 13.07 -21.77 9.09
CA ILE A 356 12.02 -21.28 9.99
C ILE A 356 11.33 -20.06 9.35
N PRO A 357 9.99 -20.04 9.31
CA PRO A 357 9.23 -18.96 8.68
C PRO A 357 9.49 -17.64 9.40
N ARG A 358 9.74 -16.58 8.64
CA ARG A 358 9.92 -15.22 9.17
C ARG A 358 9.32 -14.19 8.22
N MET A 359 8.74 -13.15 8.79
CA MET A 359 8.15 -12.04 8.04
C MET A 359 8.49 -10.71 8.71
N LEU A 360 8.78 -9.69 7.90
CA LEU A 360 9.09 -8.36 8.40
C LEU A 360 7.86 -7.68 9.00
N ASP A 361 8.00 -7.06 10.16
CA ASP A 361 7.08 -6.04 10.67
C ASP A 361 7.22 -4.77 9.81
N LYS A 362 6.16 -4.41 9.07
CA LYS A 362 6.21 -3.32 8.07
C LYS A 362 6.34 -1.93 8.69
N ILE A 363 6.22 -1.82 10.01
CA ILE A 363 6.33 -0.55 10.75
C ILE A 363 7.65 -0.46 11.51
N THR A 364 8.14 -1.55 12.14
CA THR A 364 9.47 -1.50 12.81
C THR A 364 10.63 -1.81 11.88
N GLY A 365 10.41 -2.58 10.80
CA GLY A 365 11.47 -3.09 9.95
C GLY A 365 12.25 -4.27 10.57
N GLU A 366 11.70 -4.93 11.58
CA GLU A 366 12.32 -6.11 12.23
C GLU A 366 11.70 -7.41 11.70
N TYR A 367 12.53 -8.43 11.48
CA TYR A 367 12.05 -9.77 11.12
C TYR A 367 11.57 -10.52 12.36
N ARG A 368 10.30 -10.93 12.35
CA ARG A 368 9.64 -11.71 13.40
C ARG A 368 9.36 -13.13 12.95
N GLN A 369 9.23 -14.07 13.90
CA GLN A 369 8.91 -15.46 13.57
C GLN A 369 7.47 -15.60 13.05
N GLY A 370 7.33 -16.49 12.07
CA GLY A 370 6.08 -16.83 11.42
C GLY A 370 5.87 -16.17 10.08
N LEU A 371 5.15 -16.86 9.21
CA LEU A 371 4.66 -16.34 7.94
C LEU A 371 3.13 -16.23 7.99
N TRP A 372 2.60 -15.18 7.36
CA TRP A 372 1.17 -14.99 7.15
C TRP A 372 0.79 -15.38 5.72
N PHE A 373 0.17 -16.53 5.59
CA PHE A 373 -0.47 -17.00 4.37
C PHE A 373 -1.90 -16.45 4.25
N GLU A 374 -2.42 -16.45 3.03
CA GLU A 374 -3.72 -15.89 2.68
C GLU A 374 -4.42 -16.76 1.64
N SER A 375 -5.71 -16.95 1.81
CA SER A 375 -6.62 -17.56 0.84
C SER A 375 -8.00 -16.90 0.88
N PHE A 376 -8.85 -17.24 -0.08
CA PHE A 376 -10.22 -16.75 -0.15
C PHE A 376 -11.17 -17.92 -0.36
N THR A 377 -12.41 -17.79 0.13
CA THR A 377 -13.47 -18.77 -0.21
C THR A 377 -13.93 -18.57 -1.64
N GLU A 378 -14.07 -17.31 -2.04
CA GLU A 378 -14.37 -16.95 -3.43
C GLU A 378 -13.73 -15.60 -3.75
N ARG A 379 -13.19 -15.49 -4.96
CA ARG A 379 -12.77 -14.21 -5.53
C ARG A 379 -13.62 -13.93 -6.75
N ARG A 380 -14.36 -12.82 -6.71
CA ARG A 380 -15.38 -12.52 -7.72
C ARG A 380 -15.42 -11.03 -8.00
N TRP A 381 -15.70 -10.70 -9.24
CA TRP A 381 -16.25 -9.40 -9.62
C TRP A 381 -17.70 -9.59 -10.03
N GLY A 382 -18.52 -8.58 -9.82
CA GLY A 382 -19.94 -8.70 -10.12
C GLY A 382 -20.66 -7.37 -10.18
N LEU A 383 -21.99 -7.47 -10.21
CA LEU A 383 -22.87 -6.32 -10.01
C LEU A 383 -22.59 -5.69 -8.65
N VAL A 384 -22.86 -4.39 -8.50
CA VAL A 384 -22.61 -3.74 -7.22
C VAL A 384 -23.69 -4.12 -6.20
N GLU A 385 -23.27 -4.52 -5.01
CA GLU A 385 -24.16 -4.75 -3.87
C GLU A 385 -24.48 -3.42 -3.21
N LEU A 386 -25.74 -3.24 -2.82
CA LEU A 386 -26.26 -1.97 -2.30
C LEU A 386 -26.74 -2.11 -0.87
N GLY A 387 -26.58 -1.04 -0.08
CA GLY A 387 -27.24 -0.88 1.19
C GLY A 387 -26.98 0.49 1.82
N GLU A 388 -27.59 0.74 2.97
CA GLU A 388 -27.48 2.00 3.70
C GLU A 388 -26.17 2.14 4.50
N ASP A 389 -25.44 3.23 4.29
CA ASP A 389 -24.31 3.56 5.16
C ASP A 389 -24.77 3.97 6.57
N ALA A 390 -23.81 4.26 7.46
CA ALA A 390 -24.07 4.67 8.84
C ALA A 390 -24.93 5.95 8.98
N TYR A 391 -25.15 6.68 7.89
CA TYR A 391 -25.97 7.89 7.83
C TYR A 391 -27.33 7.66 7.15
N GLY A 392 -27.67 6.40 6.82
CA GLY A 392 -28.90 6.05 6.12
C GLY A 392 -28.87 6.36 4.62
N ARG A 393 -27.69 6.64 4.04
CA ARG A 393 -27.54 6.90 2.61
C ARG A 393 -27.36 5.59 1.86
N LEU A 394 -28.11 5.40 0.77
CA LEU A 394 -27.91 4.26 -0.12
C LEU A 394 -26.54 4.34 -0.80
N ALA A 395 -25.71 3.32 -0.61
CA ALA A 395 -24.33 3.23 -1.05
C ALA A 395 -24.01 1.84 -1.61
N VAL A 396 -22.86 1.73 -2.30
CA VAL A 396 -22.27 0.44 -2.65
C VAL A 396 -21.58 -0.12 -1.41
N ILE A 397 -21.73 -1.42 -1.15
CA ILE A 397 -21.16 -2.10 0.01
C ILE A 397 -20.29 -3.30 -0.41
N ARG A 398 -19.33 -3.67 0.43
CA ARG A 398 -18.44 -4.85 0.24
C ARG A 398 -18.18 -5.56 1.57
N PRO A 399 -18.00 -6.90 1.61
CA PRO A 399 -17.72 -7.63 2.86
C PRO A 399 -16.27 -7.43 3.33
N ILE A 400 -15.90 -6.20 3.73
CA ILE A 400 -14.53 -5.83 4.08
C ILE A 400 -14.03 -6.58 5.31
N LEU A 401 -14.92 -6.86 6.28
CA LEU A 401 -14.57 -7.54 7.53
C LEU A 401 -14.84 -9.05 7.48
N ASP A 402 -15.12 -9.61 6.30
CA ASP A 402 -15.20 -11.06 6.11
C ASP A 402 -13.80 -11.70 6.11
N ILE A 403 -13.17 -11.67 7.28
CA ILE A 403 -11.81 -12.12 7.55
C ILE A 403 -11.78 -13.14 8.68
N SER A 404 -10.94 -14.15 8.57
CA SER A 404 -10.66 -15.13 9.62
C SER A 404 -9.17 -15.25 9.88
N LEU A 405 -8.79 -15.45 11.15
CA LEU A 405 -7.40 -15.62 11.57
C LEU A 405 -7.19 -17.01 12.18
N THR A 406 -6.22 -17.75 11.66
CA THR A 406 -5.73 -19.00 12.25
C THR A 406 -4.26 -18.83 12.63
N TYR A 407 -3.84 -19.41 13.75
CA TYR A 407 -2.45 -19.38 14.20
C TYR A 407 -2.02 -20.76 14.70
N VAL A 408 -1.01 -21.32 14.05
CA VAL A 408 -0.29 -22.53 14.45
C VAL A 408 1.11 -22.17 14.90
N ASP A 409 1.48 -22.56 16.11
CA ASP A 409 2.76 -22.19 16.70
C ASP A 409 3.93 -23.09 16.27
N SER A 410 5.13 -22.80 16.77
CA SER A 410 6.35 -23.55 16.46
C SER A 410 6.36 -25.01 16.93
N SER A 411 5.38 -25.40 17.76
CA SER A 411 5.19 -26.76 18.26
C SER A 411 4.05 -27.48 17.55
N ASP A 412 3.59 -26.94 16.40
CA ASP A 412 2.46 -27.47 15.63
C ASP A 412 1.14 -27.50 16.43
N VAL A 413 0.99 -26.54 17.36
CA VAL A 413 -0.22 -26.39 18.15
C VAL A 413 -1.06 -25.26 17.59
N VAL A 414 -2.30 -25.57 17.20
CA VAL A 414 -3.31 -24.57 16.83
C VAL A 414 -3.67 -23.74 18.06
N ARG A 415 -3.24 -22.48 18.08
CA ARG A 415 -3.49 -21.51 19.16
C ARG A 415 -4.78 -20.74 18.95
N PHE A 416 -5.08 -20.44 17.69
CA PHE A 416 -6.35 -19.87 17.27
C PHE A 416 -6.81 -20.58 16.01
N ASP A 417 -8.08 -20.97 16.00
CA ASP A 417 -8.73 -21.60 14.87
C ASP A 417 -9.89 -20.70 14.43
N ASN A 418 -9.76 -20.12 13.23
CA ASN A 418 -10.83 -19.33 12.60
C ASN A 418 -11.36 -18.20 13.50
N LEU A 419 -10.46 -17.45 14.16
CA LEU A 419 -10.82 -16.26 14.93
C LEU A 419 -11.38 -15.20 13.99
N ARG A 420 -12.62 -14.75 14.24
CA ARG A 420 -13.35 -13.78 13.43
C ARG A 420 -13.70 -12.52 14.22
N PRO A 421 -13.92 -11.38 13.55
CA PRO A 421 -14.55 -10.22 14.17
C PRO A 421 -15.84 -10.59 14.92
N GLU A 422 -16.04 -10.06 16.13
CA GLU A 422 -17.17 -10.42 17.01
C GLU A 422 -18.54 -10.05 16.42
N MET A 423 -18.55 -9.06 15.54
CA MET A 423 -19.76 -8.67 14.82
C MET A 423 -20.24 -9.76 13.82
N ILE A 424 -19.45 -10.82 13.56
CA ILE A 424 -19.72 -11.90 12.59
C ILE A 424 -20.40 -13.13 13.24
N ASN A 425 -21.04 -12.98 14.39
CA ASN A 425 -21.82 -14.07 14.99
C ASN A 425 -23.15 -14.30 14.24
N ASP A 426 -23.07 -14.68 12.96
CA ASP A 426 -24.16 -15.32 12.24
C ASP A 426 -23.95 -16.85 12.29
N ASP A 427 -24.96 -17.55 12.77
CA ASP A 427 -25.01 -19.01 12.87
C ASP A 427 -25.14 -19.60 11.45
N LEU A 428 -24.00 -19.72 10.74
CA LEU A 428 -23.87 -20.22 9.36
C LEU A 428 -24.46 -21.64 9.16
N ILE A 429 -24.83 -22.33 10.24
CA ILE A 429 -25.43 -23.67 10.24
C ILE A 429 -26.95 -23.61 10.00
N SER A 430 -27.62 -22.49 10.28
CA SER A 430 -29.09 -22.46 10.35
C SER A 430 -29.83 -22.21 9.02
N GLY A 431 -29.12 -21.90 7.92
CA GLY A 431 -29.73 -21.76 6.59
C GLY A 431 -30.80 -20.65 6.44
N ASN A 432 -31.06 -19.87 7.49
CA ASN A 432 -32.03 -18.77 7.49
C ASN A 432 -31.30 -17.43 7.43
N VAL A 433 -30.99 -16.97 6.22
CA VAL A 433 -30.58 -15.58 6.02
C VAL A 433 -31.83 -14.73 5.85
N THR A 434 -32.35 -14.23 6.97
CA THR A 434 -33.28 -13.10 6.99
C THR A 434 -32.76 -12.03 7.93
N ARG A 435 -32.02 -11.06 7.37
CA ARG A 435 -31.81 -9.76 8.02
C ARG A 435 -31.99 -8.65 7.00
N THR A 436 -33.08 -7.91 7.16
CA THR A 436 -33.27 -6.58 6.59
C THR A 436 -32.38 -5.62 7.40
N GLY A 437 -31.26 -5.22 6.81
CA GLY A 437 -30.20 -4.44 7.44
C GLY A 437 -28.85 -5.04 7.08
N ILE A 438 -27.92 -4.21 6.61
CA ILE A 438 -26.59 -4.65 6.18
C ILE A 438 -25.93 -5.43 7.31
N SER A 439 -25.51 -6.66 7.02
CA SER A 439 -24.69 -7.44 7.96
C SER A 439 -23.43 -6.61 8.31
N PRO A 440 -23.00 -6.55 9.58
CA PRO A 440 -21.82 -5.77 10.00
C PRO A 440 -20.50 -6.18 9.32
N LEU A 441 -20.53 -7.23 8.51
CA LEU A 441 -19.51 -7.64 7.54
C LEU A 441 -19.29 -6.63 6.41
N TRP A 442 -20.35 -5.94 6.01
CA TRP A 442 -20.43 -5.16 4.80
C TRP A 442 -20.29 -3.69 5.12
N LEU A 443 -19.25 -3.08 4.57
CA LEU A 443 -18.96 -1.67 4.79
C LEU A 443 -19.18 -0.88 3.48
N PRO A 444 -19.61 0.39 3.58
CA PRO A 444 -19.66 1.28 2.45
C PRO A 444 -18.32 1.34 1.71
N TYR A 445 -18.40 1.29 0.39
CA TYR A 445 -17.28 1.25 -0.53
C TYR A 445 -17.56 2.18 -1.71
N SER A 446 -16.52 2.84 -2.23
CA SER A 446 -16.61 3.63 -3.46
C SER A 446 -15.81 2.95 -4.57
N PRO A 447 -16.46 2.13 -5.42
CA PRO A 447 -15.81 1.57 -6.60
C PRO A 447 -15.31 2.67 -7.54
N HIS A 448 -14.13 2.47 -8.10
CA HIS A 448 -13.58 3.34 -9.14
C HIS A 448 -13.87 2.76 -10.52
N THR A 449 -15.12 2.35 -10.75
CA THR A 449 -15.54 1.70 -12.00
C THR A 449 -16.69 2.47 -12.62
N ILE A 450 -16.65 3.80 -12.53
CA ILE A 450 -17.74 4.67 -12.95
C ILE A 450 -17.95 4.56 -14.46
N GLY A 451 -19.22 4.50 -14.86
CA GLY A 451 -19.66 4.49 -16.24
C GLY A 451 -21.10 4.95 -16.42
N PRO A 452 -21.72 4.62 -17.57
CA PRO A 452 -23.13 4.91 -17.81
C PRO A 452 -24.01 4.32 -16.71
N ALA A 453 -25.05 5.06 -16.32
CA ALA A 453 -25.94 4.63 -15.25
C ALA A 453 -26.68 3.33 -15.61
N ASP A 454 -26.73 2.40 -14.66
CA ASP A 454 -27.48 1.15 -14.78
C ASP A 454 -28.98 1.38 -14.57
N ALA A 455 -29.77 0.90 -15.53
CA ALA A 455 -31.22 1.11 -15.54
C ALA A 455 -31.92 0.42 -14.35
N PHE A 456 -31.52 -0.79 -13.99
CA PHE A 456 -32.15 -1.54 -12.90
C PHE A 456 -31.82 -0.93 -11.54
N ARG A 457 -30.56 -0.51 -11.32
CA ARG A 457 -30.16 0.20 -10.09
C ARG A 457 -30.81 1.57 -10.00
N THR A 458 -31.02 2.26 -11.11
CA THR A 458 -31.78 3.52 -11.13
C THR A 458 -33.25 3.30 -10.72
N ILE A 459 -33.89 2.23 -11.21
CA ILE A 459 -35.26 1.86 -10.80
C ILE A 459 -35.30 1.50 -9.31
N TYR A 460 -34.32 0.73 -8.82
CA TYR A 460 -34.20 0.38 -7.41
C TYR A 460 -34.05 1.62 -6.52
N ALA A 461 -33.12 2.53 -6.85
CA ALA A 461 -32.92 3.77 -6.11
C ALA A 461 -34.19 4.63 -6.08
N HIS A 462 -34.93 4.68 -7.19
CA HIS A 462 -36.23 5.35 -7.24
C HIS A 462 -37.26 4.70 -6.29
N SER A 463 -37.36 3.36 -6.30
CA SER A 463 -38.26 2.64 -5.38
C SER A 463 -37.88 2.86 -3.92
N TRP A 464 -36.58 2.86 -3.60
CA TRP A 464 -36.05 3.08 -2.26
C TRP A 464 -36.34 4.51 -1.77
N LEU A 465 -36.07 5.52 -2.59
CA LEU A 465 -36.37 6.93 -2.28
C LEU A 465 -37.87 7.16 -2.05
N ASN A 466 -38.75 6.53 -2.84
CA ASN A 466 -40.20 6.63 -2.62
C ASN A 466 -40.64 5.91 -1.33
N GLY A 467 -39.93 4.86 -0.93
CA GLY A 467 -40.18 4.14 0.32
C GLY A 467 -39.87 4.96 1.57
N LEU A 468 -38.96 5.93 1.49
CA LEU A 468 -38.66 6.86 2.59
C LEU A 468 -39.73 7.94 2.80
N LEU A 469 -40.57 8.19 1.78
CA LEU A 469 -41.59 9.25 1.79
C LEU A 469 -42.96 8.75 2.28
N ASN A 470 -43.11 7.44 2.50
CA ASN A 470 -44.29 6.79 3.06
C ASN A 470 -43.97 6.27 4.47
#